data_AF-A0A961F3B4-F1
#
_entry.id   AF-A0A961F3B4-F1
#
_cell.length_a   1.000
_cell.length_b   1.000
_cell.length_c   1.000
_cell.angle_alpha   90.00
_cell.angle_beta   90.00
_cell.angle_gamma   90.00
#
_symmetry.space_group_name_H-M   'P 1'
#
loop_
_entity.id
_entity.type
_entity.pdbx_description
1 polymer ?
#
loop_
_entity_poly.entity_id
_entity_poly.type
_entity_poly.pdbx_seq_one_letter_code
_entity_poly.pdbx_strand_id
1 'polypeptide(L)' 'MDYGSATAAEFGASLRGLGLNLLVRDVPDRCAMLEAVFGMTSHRVSADFAILAYGKQVFQIHADGTY' A
#
# COMPACT_ATOMS: atom_id res chain seq x y z
N MET A 1 12.78 -2.36 5.31
CA MET A 1 12.75 -2.05 3.87
C MET A 1 12.56 -0.55 3.75
N ASP A 2 13.25 0.11 2.81
CA ASP A 2 13.00 1.53 2.54
C ASP A 2 11.84 1.66 1.55
N TYR A 3 10.67 2.01 2.07
CA TYR A 3 9.46 2.23 1.26
C TYR A 3 9.44 3.63 0.60
N GLY A 4 10.35 4.52 0.97
CA GLY A 4 10.46 5.87 0.43
C GLY A 4 11.20 5.91 -0.90
N SER A 5 12.34 5.23 -1.01
CA SER A 5 13.28 5.44 -2.14
C SER A 5 13.47 4.26 -3.11
N ALA A 6 13.14 3.02 -2.72
CA ALA A 6 13.39 1.83 -3.56
C ALA A 6 12.67 1.86 -4.92
N THR A 7 13.27 1.37 -6.00
CA THR A 7 12.54 1.24 -7.28
C THR A 7 11.39 0.23 -7.17
N ALA A 8 10.42 0.29 -8.08
CA ALA A 8 9.30 -0.67 -8.09
C ALA A 8 9.79 -2.13 -8.25
N ALA A 9 10.83 -2.34 -9.07
CA ALA A 9 11.41 -3.66 -9.30
C ALA A 9 12.11 -4.20 -8.04
N GLU A 10 12.91 -3.37 -7.36
CA GLU A 10 13.56 -3.75 -6.10
C GLU A 10 12.53 -4.02 -5.00
N PHE A 11 11.50 -3.18 -4.91
CA PHE A 11 10.39 -3.39 -3.97
C PHE A 11 9.73 -4.75 -4.21
N GLY A 12 9.30 -5.04 -5.45
CA GLY A 12 8.67 -6.32 -5.79
C GLY A 12 9.57 -7.52 -5.51
N ALA A 13 10.86 -7.44 -5.87
CA ALA A 13 11.83 -8.50 -5.62
C ALA A 13 12.14 -8.72 -4.13
N SER A 14 11.89 -7.72 -3.29
CA SER A 14 12.12 -7.79 -1.84
C SER A 14 10.93 -8.35 -1.05
N LEU A 15 9.74 -8.48 -1.66
CA LEU A 15 8.55 -9.03 -1.01
C LEU A 15 8.78 -10.48 -0.58
N ARG A 16 8.31 -10.83 0.62
CA ARG A 16 8.43 -12.17 1.20
C ARG A 16 7.11 -12.57 1.86
N GLY A 17 6.80 -13.86 1.83
CA GLY A 17 5.59 -14.40 2.46
C GLY A 17 4.33 -14.08 1.65
N LEU A 18 3.24 -13.76 2.37
CA LEU A 18 1.94 -13.42 1.79
C LEU A 18 1.74 -11.90 1.84
N GLY A 19 1.53 -11.31 0.67
CA GLY A 19 1.05 -9.93 0.52
C GLY A 19 -0.42 -9.91 0.11
N LEU A 20 -1.10 -8.79 0.39
CA LEU A 20 -2.48 -8.55 -0.06
C LEU A 20 -2.52 -7.34 -0.98
N ASN A 21 -3.28 -7.46 -2.06
CA ASN A 21 -3.57 -6.34 -2.95
C ASN A 21 -5.06 -5.99 -2.87
N LEU A 22 -5.38 -4.74 -2.55
CA LEU A 22 -6.74 -4.27 -2.39
C LEU A 22 -7.09 -3.26 -3.47
N LEU A 23 -8.19 -3.53 -4.17
CA LEU A 23 -8.77 -2.63 -5.16
C LEU A 23 -9.76 -1.69 -4.49
N VAL A 24 -9.61 -0.39 -4.70
CA VAL A 24 -10.45 0.65 -4.09
C VAL A 24 -10.78 1.76 -5.07
N ARG A 25 -11.84 2.51 -4.79
CA ARG A 25 -12.22 3.68 -5.62
C ARG A 25 -11.33 4.90 -5.39
N ASP A 26 -10.93 5.13 -4.14
CA ASP A 26 -10.09 6.26 -3.74
C ASP A 26 -8.98 5.75 -2.83
N VAL A 27 -7.74 5.83 -3.33
CA VAL A 27 -6.55 5.33 -2.63
C VAL A 27 -6.19 6.20 -1.42
N PRO A 28 -6.07 7.54 -1.52
CA PRO A 28 -5.80 8.38 -0.36
C PRO A 28 -6.83 8.24 0.77
N ASP A 29 -8.13 8.25 0.45
CA ASP A 29 -9.20 8.11 1.45
C ASP A 29 -9.12 6.75 2.15
N ARG A 30 -8.87 5.67 1.39
CA ARG A 30 -8.69 4.35 1.99
C ARG A 30 -7.47 4.31 2.90
N CYS A 31 -6.35 4.91 2.50
CA CYS A 31 -5.15 4.95 3.33
C CYS A 31 -5.44 5.66 4.66
N ALA A 32 -6.05 6.83 4.63
CA ALA A 32 -6.41 7.58 5.84
C ALA A 32 -7.30 6.76 6.78
N MET A 33 -8.29 6.05 6.24
CA MET A 33 -9.16 5.16 7.02
C MET A 33 -8.38 3.99 7.64
N LEU A 34 -7.49 3.33 6.90
CA LEU A 34 -6.70 2.20 7.41
C LEU A 34 -5.67 2.63 8.46
N GLU A 35 -5.08 3.81 8.31
CA GLU A 35 -4.24 4.42 9.34
C GLU A 35 -5.05 4.72 10.61
N ALA A 36 -6.21 5.38 10.47
CA ALA A 36 -7.03 5.79 11.61
C ALA A 36 -7.64 4.60 12.38
N VAL A 37 -8.10 3.56 11.68
CA VAL A 37 -8.82 2.44 12.29
C VAL A 37 -7.88 1.34 12.75
N PHE A 38 -6.85 1.02 11.95
CA PHE A 38 -5.97 -0.12 12.22
C PHE A 38 -4.57 0.30 12.67
N GLY A 39 -4.24 1.60 12.70
CA GLY A 39 -2.90 2.07 13.05
C GLY A 39 -1.84 1.64 12.02
N MET A 40 -2.23 1.42 10.77
CA MET A 40 -1.29 1.12 9.69
C MET A 40 -0.44 2.34 9.35
N THR A 41 0.61 2.14 8.55
CA THR A 41 1.44 3.23 8.03
C THR A 41 1.43 3.21 6.52
N SER A 42 1.01 4.30 5.88
CA SER A 42 1.05 4.44 4.43
C SER A 42 2.39 4.96 3.92
N HIS A 43 2.76 4.53 2.72
CA HIS A 43 3.93 4.96 1.98
C HIS A 43 3.56 5.15 0.51
N ARG A 44 4.18 6.14 -0.15
CA ARG A 44 4.02 6.41 -1.58
C ARG A 44 2.56 6.57 -2.03
N VAL A 45 1.75 7.23 -1.20
CA VAL A 45 0.35 7.48 -1.50
C VAL A 45 0.23 8.37 -2.73
N SER A 46 -0.43 7.86 -3.75
CA SER A 46 -0.88 8.59 -4.93
C SER A 46 -2.38 8.33 -5.17
N ALA A 47 -2.94 8.90 -6.22
CA ALA A 47 -4.31 8.61 -6.62
C ALA A 47 -4.50 7.14 -7.05
N ASP A 48 -3.45 6.50 -7.59
CA ASP A 48 -3.55 5.19 -8.23
C ASP A 48 -2.98 4.05 -7.37
N PHE A 49 -2.10 4.37 -6.42
CA PHE A 49 -1.33 3.36 -5.70
C PHE A 49 -0.91 3.83 -4.31
N ALA A 50 -0.84 2.89 -3.37
CA ALA A 50 -0.16 3.08 -2.10
C ALA A 50 0.38 1.75 -1.56
N ILE A 51 1.36 1.85 -0.66
CA ILE A 51 1.82 0.73 0.16
C ILE A 51 1.37 0.99 1.59
N LEU A 52 0.78 -0.01 2.26
CA LEU A 52 0.50 0.04 3.68
C LEU A 52 1.29 -1.04 4.42
N ALA A 53 1.90 -0.65 5.53
CA ALA A 53 2.55 -1.54 6.47
C ALA A 53 1.67 -1.77 7.70
N TYR A 54 1.52 -3.04 8.09
CA TYR A 54 0.93 -3.43 9.36
C TYR A 54 1.85 -4.41 10.05
N GLY A 55 2.64 -3.93 11.02
CA GLY A 55 3.73 -4.71 11.59
C GLY A 55 4.78 -5.09 10.53
N LYS A 56 4.88 -6.38 10.18
CA LYS A 56 5.80 -6.89 9.15
C LYS A 56 5.11 -7.17 7.82
N GLN A 57 3.78 -7.05 7.80
CA GLN A 57 2.96 -7.35 6.64
C GLN A 57 2.86 -6.12 5.75
N VAL A 58 2.89 -6.36 4.45
CA VAL A 58 2.83 -5.33 3.41
C VAL A 58 1.56 -5.53 2.60
N PHE A 59 0.83 -4.45 2.44
CA PHE A 59 -0.39 -4.36 1.63
C PHE A 59 -0.11 -3.40 0.48
N GLN A 60 -0.67 -3.72 -0.67
CA GLN A 60 -0.70 -2.83 -1.82
C GLN A 60 -2.15 -2.40 -2.02
N ILE A 61 -2.36 -1.10 -2.23
CA ILE A 61 -3.66 -0.53 -2.54
C ILE A 61 -3.58 0.01 -3.96
N HIS A 62 -4.55 -0.33 -4.78
CA HIS A 62 -4.66 0.15 -6.15
C HIS A 62 -6.02 0.78 -6.37
N ALA A 63 -6.02 1.90 -7.10
CA ALA A 63 -7.25 2.43 -7.64
C ALA A 63 -7.82 1.44 -8.65
N ASP A 64 -9.12 1.20 -8.57
CA ASP A 64 -9.86 0.44 -9.55
C ASP A 64 -10.75 1.41 -10.34
N GLY A 65 -10.28 1.77 -11.54
CA GLY A 65 -11.00 2.66 -12.45
C GLY A 65 -12.23 2.03 -13.10
N THR A 66 -12.58 0.78 -12.76
CA THR A 66 -13.83 0.17 -13.21
C THR A 66 -15.03 0.44 -12.28
N TYR A 67 -14.79 1.04 -11.10
CA TYR A 67 -15.82 1.38 -10.10
C TYR A 67 -15.90 2.87 -9.76
#